data_AF-A0A9P5TEB8-F1
#
_entry.id   AF-A0A9P5TEB8-F1
#
_cell.length_a   1.000
_cell.length_b   1.000
_cell.length_c   1.000
_cell.angle_alpha   90.00
_cell.angle_beta   90.00
_cell.angle_gamma   90.00
#
_symmetry.space_group_name_H-M   'P 1'
#
loop_
_entity.id
_entity.type
_entity.pdbx_description
1 polymer ?
#
loop_
_entity_poly.entity_id
_entity_poly.type
_entity_poly.pdbx_seq_one_letter_code
_entity_poly.pdbx_strand_id
1 'polypeptide(L)'
;MRPTLAVDLNMLDFVRGLFLNTAPNVTAWAETLEGFLSAHKFKLKTRNTLRKHFGNALQWYTVLEDMKCLWLQEVINRIRESVLHADDTQDSENLNDQPGGFHADHPSDYLRDRCPLCFGGKDWHQPDELMDVIVCLDACFTQKRCKSQNSAWSAPREHPETIFVPVEDVEVMKETVETAHPTKKKHTKPTEDGFEPGMKVSSAILDECFDSFAAADSN
;
A
#
# COMPACT_ATOMS: atom_id res chain seq x y z
N MET A 1 -3.32 -24.78 6.71
CA MET A 1 -1.96 -25.37 6.85
C MET A 1 -1.35 -24.90 8.15
N ARG A 2 -0.61 -25.75 8.87
CA ARG A 2 0.13 -25.36 10.10
C ARG A 2 1.60 -25.04 9.73
N PRO A 3 2.28 -24.11 10.41
CA PRO A 3 3.69 -23.84 10.15
C PRO A 3 4.53 -25.10 10.37
N THR A 4 5.35 -25.45 9.37
CA THR A 4 6.19 -26.66 9.34
C THR A 4 7.63 -26.41 9.78
N LEU A 5 7.97 -25.17 10.11
CA LEU A 5 9.28 -24.72 10.56
C LEU A 5 9.08 -23.70 11.68
N ALA A 6 9.79 -23.86 12.79
CA ALA A 6 9.85 -22.89 13.86
C ALA A 6 11.12 -22.04 13.70
N VAL A 7 10.97 -20.72 13.71
CA VAL A 7 12.05 -19.73 13.62
C VAL A 7 11.92 -18.79 14.81
N ASP A 8 13.04 -18.38 15.38
CA ASP A 8 13.05 -17.40 16.48
C ASP A 8 12.46 -16.05 16.04
N LEU A 9 11.66 -15.42 16.90
CA LEU A 9 11.00 -14.15 16.57
C LEU A 9 12.00 -13.01 16.38
N ASN A 10 13.10 -12.97 17.14
CA ASN A 10 14.12 -11.94 16.96
C ASN A 10 14.80 -12.07 15.59
N MET A 11 14.94 -13.30 15.10
CA MET A 11 15.47 -13.54 13.76
C MET A 11 14.49 -13.08 12.67
N LEU A 12 13.19 -13.28 12.87
CA LEU A 12 12.17 -12.80 11.93
C LEU A 12 12.10 -11.26 11.91
N ASP A 13 12.16 -10.61 13.06
CA ASP A 13 12.17 -9.14 13.14
C ASP A 13 13.46 -8.54 12.56
N PHE A 14 14.62 -9.16 12.81
CA PHE A 14 15.88 -8.78 12.17
C PHE A 14 15.79 -8.87 10.64
N VAL A 15 15.27 -9.97 10.09
CA VAL A 15 15.14 -10.14 8.63
C VAL A 15 14.12 -9.19 8.05
N ARG A 16 13.02 -8.92 8.75
CA ARG A 16 12.06 -7.89 8.35
C ARG A 16 12.73 -6.52 8.27
N GLY A 17 13.48 -6.11 9.30
CA GLY A 17 14.27 -4.88 9.29
C GLY A 17 15.31 -4.85 8.17
N LEU A 18 16.00 -5.97 7.91
CA LEU A 18 16.92 -6.10 6.79
C LEU A 18 16.21 -5.87 5.44
N PHE A 19 14.98 -6.37 5.27
CA PHE A 19 14.19 -6.25 4.05
C PHE A 19 13.58 -4.86 3.83
N LEU A 20 13.38 -4.07 4.89
CA LEU A 20 13.08 -2.65 4.75
C LEU A 20 14.30 -1.86 4.23
N ASN A 21 15.51 -2.37 4.47
CA ASN A 21 16.76 -1.72 4.08
C ASN A 21 17.40 -2.31 2.81
N THR A 22 16.92 -3.46 2.31
CA THR A 22 17.42 -4.15 1.12
C THR A 22 16.29 -4.90 0.43
N ALA A 23 16.31 -5.01 -0.90
CA ALA A 23 15.30 -5.79 -1.61
C ALA A 23 15.25 -7.24 -1.06
N PRO A 24 14.07 -7.77 -0.70
CA PRO A 24 13.95 -9.01 0.03
C PRO A 24 14.57 -10.18 -0.76
N ASN A 25 15.71 -10.68 -0.30
CA ASN A 25 16.42 -11.79 -0.94
C ASN A 25 16.34 -13.05 -0.07
N VAL A 26 15.12 -13.54 0.11
CA VAL A 26 14.82 -14.81 0.81
C VAL A 26 15.64 -15.97 0.23
N THR A 27 15.95 -15.93 -1.07
CA THR A 27 16.82 -16.92 -1.72
C THR A 27 18.25 -16.85 -1.19
N ALA A 28 18.90 -15.69 -1.24
CA ALA A 28 20.29 -15.55 -0.77
C ALA A 28 20.39 -15.86 0.73
N TRP A 29 19.42 -15.43 1.53
CA TRP A 29 19.39 -15.77 2.95
C TRP A 29 19.29 -17.28 3.17
N ALA A 30 18.35 -17.94 2.48
CA ALA A 30 18.17 -19.39 2.60
C ALA A 30 19.40 -20.15 2.13
N GLU A 31 20.00 -19.77 1.00
CA GLU A 31 21.22 -20.40 0.49
C GLU A 31 22.41 -20.23 1.45
N THR A 32 22.55 -19.04 2.04
CA THR A 32 23.59 -18.76 3.04
C THR A 32 23.40 -19.63 4.29
N LEU A 33 22.16 -19.75 4.77
CA LEU A 33 21.85 -20.58 5.94
C LEU A 33 21.99 -22.08 5.64
N GLU A 34 21.54 -22.56 4.47
CA GLU A 34 21.76 -23.94 4.03
C GLU A 34 23.26 -24.26 3.95
N GLY A 35 24.08 -23.33 3.45
CA GLY A 35 25.54 -23.44 3.42
C GLY A 35 26.18 -23.49 4.80
N PHE A 36 25.77 -22.58 5.70
CA PHE A 36 26.24 -22.55 7.09
C PHE A 36 25.93 -23.84 7.85
N LEU A 37 24.69 -24.34 7.75
CA LEU A 37 24.27 -25.59 8.38
C LEU A 37 25.04 -26.80 7.80
N SER A 38 25.25 -26.81 6.49
CA SER A 38 26.03 -27.86 5.83
C SER A 38 27.48 -27.92 6.33
N ALA A 39 28.12 -26.77 6.57
CA ALA A 39 29.47 -26.71 7.15
C ALA A 39 29.52 -27.30 8.58
N HIS A 40 28.42 -27.21 9.33
CA HIS A 40 28.26 -27.77 10.67
C HIS A 40 27.73 -29.21 10.68
N LYS A 41 27.75 -29.91 9.55
CA LYS A 41 27.23 -31.28 9.36
C LYS A 41 25.71 -31.44 9.53
N PHE A 42 24.96 -30.34 9.58
CA PHE A 42 23.49 -30.35 9.54
C PHE A 42 23.01 -30.24 8.09
N LYS A 43 22.96 -31.37 7.37
CA LYS A 43 22.49 -31.39 5.98
C LYS A 43 20.96 -31.49 5.91
N LEU A 44 20.34 -30.50 5.27
CA LEU A 44 18.93 -30.55 4.91
C LEU A 44 18.71 -31.55 3.77
N LYS A 45 17.70 -32.41 3.89
CA LYS A 45 17.43 -33.51 2.94
C LYS A 45 17.01 -33.02 1.54
N THR A 46 16.43 -31.83 1.46
CA THR A 46 15.79 -31.33 0.24
C THR A 46 16.17 -29.87 0.01
N ARG A 47 16.80 -29.62 -1.14
CA ARG A 47 17.16 -28.27 -1.60
C ARG A 47 15.90 -27.42 -1.80
N ASN A 48 15.99 -26.11 -1.56
CA ASN A 48 14.88 -25.15 -1.70
C ASN A 48 13.72 -25.29 -0.70
N THR A 49 13.75 -26.25 0.22
CA THR A 49 12.69 -26.37 1.24
C THR A 49 12.79 -25.26 2.27
N LEU A 50 14.01 -24.93 2.71
CA LEU A 50 14.23 -23.87 3.67
C LEU A 50 13.71 -22.53 3.15
N ARG A 51 14.03 -22.19 1.88
CA ARG A 51 13.53 -20.97 1.23
C ARG A 51 12.01 -20.87 1.26
N LYS A 52 11.30 -21.96 0.92
CA LYS A 52 9.83 -22.00 0.89
C LYS A 52 9.24 -21.89 2.30
N HIS A 53 9.77 -22.65 3.24
CA HIS A 53 9.26 -22.67 4.62
C HIS A 53 9.54 -21.36 5.34
N PHE A 54 10.76 -20.81 5.19
CA PHE A 54 11.13 -19.52 5.72
C PHE A 54 10.33 -18.39 5.07
N GLY A 55 10.17 -18.39 3.74
CA GLY A 55 9.34 -17.41 3.04
C GLY A 55 7.89 -17.41 3.55
N ASN A 56 7.31 -18.59 3.75
CA ASN A 56 5.97 -18.71 4.34
C ASN A 56 5.95 -18.23 5.80
N ALA A 57 6.92 -18.61 6.64
CA ALA A 57 7.00 -18.18 8.04
C ALA A 57 7.13 -16.66 8.16
N LEU A 58 8.01 -16.06 7.36
CA LEU A 58 8.19 -14.61 7.30
C LEU A 58 6.92 -13.91 6.83
N GLN A 59 6.23 -14.46 5.83
CA GLN A 59 4.96 -13.92 5.36
C GLN A 59 3.90 -13.91 6.47
N TRP A 60 3.74 -15.01 7.22
CA TRP A 60 2.82 -15.07 8.35
C TRP A 60 3.23 -14.13 9.49
N TYR A 61 4.53 -13.93 9.70
CA TYR A 61 5.04 -12.98 10.69
C TYR A 61 4.69 -11.54 10.32
N THR A 62 4.85 -11.14 9.04
CA THR A 62 4.42 -9.82 8.56
C THR A 62 2.92 -9.62 8.78
N VAL A 63 2.09 -10.60 8.39
CA VAL A 63 0.64 -10.54 8.60
C VAL A 63 0.26 -10.44 10.08
N LEU A 64 0.97 -11.15 10.97
CA LEU A 64 0.77 -11.06 12.41
C LEU A 64 1.12 -9.65 12.95
N GLU A 65 2.20 -9.06 12.47
CA GLU A 65 2.56 -7.69 12.84
C GLU A 65 1.54 -6.67 12.36
N ASP A 66 1.07 -6.78 11.12
CA ASP A 66 0.05 -5.90 10.56
C ASP A 66 -1.24 -6.00 11.40
N MET A 67 -1.70 -7.21 11.71
CA MET A 67 -2.85 -7.43 12.59
C MET A 67 -2.64 -6.86 14.00
N LYS A 68 -1.42 -6.96 14.56
CA LYS A 68 -1.08 -6.38 15.86
C LYS A 68 -1.20 -4.86 15.82
N CYS A 69 -0.69 -4.22 14.77
CA CYS A 69 -0.77 -2.78 14.58
C CYS A 69 -2.23 -2.31 14.52
N LEU A 70 -3.07 -2.99 13.74
CA LEU A 70 -4.50 -2.67 13.68
C LEU A 70 -5.21 -2.85 15.01
N TRP A 71 -4.93 -3.93 15.72
CA TRP A 71 -5.56 -4.14 17.02
C TRP A 71 -5.16 -3.08 18.04
N LEU A 72 -3.90 -2.65 18.03
CA LEU A 72 -3.43 -1.54 18.87
C LEU A 72 -4.15 -0.22 18.50
N GLN A 73 -4.28 0.06 17.21
CA GLN A 73 -4.98 1.24 16.69
C GLN A 73 -6.45 1.27 17.11
N GLU A 74 -7.15 0.14 16.97
CA GLU A 74 -8.53 -0.07 17.43
C GLU A 74 -8.67 0.20 18.94
N VAL A 75 -7.77 -0.35 19.76
CA VAL A 75 -7.79 -0.14 21.22
C VAL A 75 -7.54 1.32 21.56
N ILE A 76 -6.58 1.97 20.90
CA ILE A 76 -6.28 3.38 21.11
C ILE A 76 -7.48 4.26 20.73
N ASN A 77 -8.13 3.98 19.60
CA ASN A 77 -9.29 4.74 19.13
C ASN A 77 -10.49 4.59 20.07
N ARG A 78 -10.77 3.39 20.57
CA ARG A 78 -11.80 3.18 21.60
C ARG A 78 -11.55 3.98 22.87
N ILE A 79 -10.31 4.05 23.34
CA ILE A 79 -9.95 4.85 24.51
C ILE A 79 -10.16 6.33 24.21
N ARG A 80 -9.73 6.81 23.03
CA ARG A 80 -9.92 8.21 22.62
C ARG A 80 -11.40 8.59 22.58
N GLU A 81 -12.24 7.78 21.94
CA GLU A 81 -13.70 7.98 21.90
C GLU A 81 -14.29 8.05 23.31
N SER A 82 -13.85 7.18 24.22
CA SER A 82 -14.32 7.20 25.61
C SER A 82 -13.96 8.49 26.37
N VAL A 83 -12.82 9.12 26.06
CA VAL A 83 -12.38 10.38 26.68
C VAL A 83 -13.09 11.59 26.08
N LEU A 84 -13.48 11.53 24.80
CA LEU A 84 -14.29 12.58 24.16
C LEU A 84 -15.72 12.56 24.73
N HIS A 85 -16.36 11.40 24.80
CA HIS A 85 -17.72 11.27 25.33
C HIS A 85 -17.85 11.51 26.85
N ALA A 86 -16.77 11.47 27.61
CA ALA A 86 -16.79 11.81 29.03
C ALA A 86 -16.92 13.32 29.28
N ASP A 87 -16.45 14.17 28.36
CA ASP A 87 -16.50 15.63 28.49
C ASP A 87 -17.81 16.23 27.94
N ASP A 88 -18.50 15.56 27.01
CA ASP A 88 -19.79 16.03 26.45
C ASP A 88 -20.96 16.07 27.45
N THR A 89 -20.75 15.63 28.70
CA THR A 89 -21.79 15.69 29.75
C THR A 89 -21.89 17.06 30.44
N GLN A 90 -21.02 18.01 30.10
CA GLN A 90 -21.06 19.39 30.57
C GLN A 90 -20.76 20.34 29.42
N ASP A 91 -21.78 20.66 28.63
CA ASP A 91 -22.02 21.97 27.96
C ASP A 91 -22.83 21.77 26.67
N SER A 92 -24.11 21.40 26.83
CA SER A 92 -25.12 21.88 25.88
C SER A 92 -25.30 23.38 26.11
N GLU A 93 -24.89 24.23 25.17
CA GLU A 93 -25.74 25.30 24.64
C GLU A 93 -25.05 26.12 23.52
N ASN A 94 -25.73 26.15 22.36
CA ASN A 94 -25.63 27.13 21.27
C ASN A 94 -24.38 27.13 20.37
N LEU A 95 -24.47 26.53 19.18
CA LEU A 95 -23.83 27.10 17.99
C LEU A 95 -24.74 27.06 16.76
N ASN A 96 -24.84 28.26 16.21
CA ASN A 96 -25.66 28.70 15.10
C ASN A 96 -25.09 28.16 13.78
N ASP A 97 -25.99 27.71 12.91
CA ASP A 97 -25.72 27.13 11.60
C ASP A 97 -25.08 28.18 10.66
N GLN A 98 -23.78 28.05 10.36
CA GLN A 98 -23.14 28.73 9.23
C GLN A 98 -22.30 27.74 8.40
N PRO A 99 -22.48 27.67 7.07
CA PRO A 99 -21.79 26.72 6.21
C PRO A 99 -20.45 27.33 5.76
N GLY A 100 -19.35 27.03 6.46
CA GLY A 100 -18.06 27.56 6.05
C GLY A 100 -16.90 27.30 6.99
N GLY A 101 -16.61 26.04 7.27
CA GLY A 101 -15.37 25.66 7.96
C GLY A 101 -15.52 24.30 8.62
N PHE A 102 -14.91 23.27 8.06
CA PHE A 102 -14.72 22.00 8.75
C PHE A 102 -13.69 22.20 9.87
N HIS A 103 -14.11 22.79 10.99
CA HIS A 103 -13.39 22.65 12.25
C HIS A 103 -13.78 21.28 12.79
N ALA A 104 -13.05 20.25 12.35
CA ALA A 104 -13.10 18.99 13.06
C ALA A 104 -12.53 19.25 14.46
N ASP A 105 -13.26 18.88 15.51
CA ASP A 105 -12.82 19.03 16.91
C ASP A 105 -11.54 18.22 17.21
N HIS A 106 -11.07 17.44 16.24
CA HIS A 106 -9.85 16.65 16.29
C HIS A 106 -9.23 16.46 14.89
N PRO A 107 -7.94 16.09 14.79
CA PRO A 107 -7.29 15.74 13.54
C PRO A 107 -7.92 14.49 12.89
N SER A 108 -7.67 14.27 11.60
CA SER A 108 -8.13 13.05 10.91
C SER A 108 -7.53 11.79 11.53
N ASP A 109 -8.23 10.65 11.42
CA ASP A 109 -7.76 9.37 11.97
C ASP A 109 -6.38 8.99 11.43
N TYR A 110 -6.13 9.27 10.15
CA TYR A 110 -4.82 9.09 9.54
C TYR A 110 -3.69 9.80 10.32
N LEU A 111 -3.85 11.06 10.70
CA LEU A 111 -2.81 11.81 11.44
C LEU A 111 -2.66 11.27 12.87
N ARG A 112 -3.78 10.94 13.51
CA ARG A 112 -3.85 10.38 14.86
C ARG A 112 -3.14 9.03 14.97
N ASP A 113 -3.13 8.26 13.89
CA ASP A 113 -2.46 6.96 13.83
C ASP A 113 -0.96 7.11 13.54
N ARG A 114 -0.54 8.16 12.82
CA ARG A 114 0.87 8.42 12.51
C ARG A 114 1.65 8.98 13.69
N CYS A 115 1.06 9.87 14.49
CA CYS A 115 1.65 10.30 15.76
C CYS A 115 0.55 10.43 16.84
N PRO A 116 0.33 9.38 17.65
CA PRO A 116 -0.61 9.44 18.77
C PRO A 116 -0.30 10.54 19.78
N LEU A 117 0.99 10.87 19.96
CA LEU A 117 1.42 11.90 20.89
C LEU A 117 1.10 13.32 20.40
N CYS A 118 1.23 13.54 19.10
CA CYS A 118 1.09 14.86 18.48
C CYS A 118 -0.38 15.17 18.15
N PHE A 119 -1.11 14.17 17.62
CA PHE A 119 -2.46 14.37 17.08
C PHE A 119 -3.55 13.66 17.88
N GLY A 120 -3.19 12.84 18.87
CA GLY A 120 -4.15 12.01 19.61
C GLY A 120 -4.82 12.68 20.81
N GLY A 121 -4.36 13.86 21.23
CA GLY A 121 -4.87 14.60 22.39
C GLY A 121 -5.84 15.73 22.03
N LYS A 122 -6.40 16.39 23.05
CA LYS A 122 -7.24 17.60 22.89
C LYS A 122 -6.41 18.83 22.49
N ASP A 123 -5.16 18.89 22.95
CA ASP A 123 -4.21 19.97 22.66
C ASP A 123 -3.39 19.68 21.40
N TRP A 124 -4.03 19.15 20.35
CA TRP A 124 -3.37 18.76 19.11
C TRP A 124 -2.93 19.95 18.24
N HIS A 125 -3.55 21.11 18.46
CA HIS A 125 -3.29 22.35 17.72
C HIS A 125 -2.59 23.37 18.62
N GLN A 126 -1.50 23.98 18.13
CA GLN A 126 -0.92 25.16 18.76
C GLN A 126 -1.47 26.44 18.10
N PRO A 127 -2.20 27.31 18.83
CA PRO A 127 -2.81 28.51 18.25
C PRO A 127 -1.82 29.51 17.64
N ASP A 128 -0.56 29.45 18.08
CA ASP A 128 0.53 30.30 17.61
C ASP A 128 1.18 29.78 16.32
N GLU A 129 0.87 28.55 15.90
CA GLU A 129 1.39 27.93 14.68
C GLU A 129 0.37 27.98 13.55
N LEU A 130 0.85 28.25 12.33
CA LEU A 130 -0.02 28.41 11.16
C LEU A 130 -0.68 27.09 10.72
N MET A 131 -0.03 25.95 10.97
CA MET A 131 -0.46 24.62 10.54
C MET A 131 0.27 23.52 11.29
N ASP A 132 -0.44 22.43 11.62
CA ASP A 132 0.15 21.20 12.16
C ASP A 132 0.45 20.22 11.01
N VAL A 133 1.71 19.79 10.87
CA VAL A 133 2.16 18.99 9.71
C VAL A 133 2.86 17.71 10.14
N ILE A 134 2.54 16.60 9.46
CA ILE A 134 3.34 15.37 9.52
C ILE A 134 4.27 15.33 8.31
N VAL A 135 5.58 15.22 8.57
CA VAL A 135 6.58 15.01 7.53
C VAL A 135 6.96 13.53 7.51
N CYS A 136 6.60 12.86 6.42
CA CYS A 136 7.06 11.49 6.14
C CYS A 136 8.24 11.54 5.18
N LEU A 137 9.29 10.79 5.48
CA LEU A 137 10.33 10.49 4.49
C LEU A 137 9.78 9.43 3.53
N ASP A 138 9.42 9.85 2.32
CA ASP A 138 9.06 8.93 1.26
C ASP A 138 10.34 8.31 0.69
N ALA A 139 10.64 7.09 1.11
CA ALA A 139 11.67 6.29 0.47
C ALA A 139 11.00 5.56 -0.70
N CYS A 140 11.18 6.10 -1.91
CA CYS A 140 10.77 5.46 -3.16
C CYS A 140 11.51 4.13 -3.34
N PHE A 141 11.00 3.05 -2.74
CA PHE A 141 11.50 1.71 -2.96
C PHE A 141 10.87 1.16 -4.24
N THR A 142 11.65 1.09 -5.32
CA THR A 142 11.27 0.28 -6.47
C THR A 142 11.34 -1.20 -6.08
N GLN A 143 10.24 -1.75 -5.57
CA GLN A 143 10.15 -3.17 -5.30
C GLN A 143 9.98 -3.89 -6.64
N LYS A 144 11.05 -4.56 -7.10
CA LYS A 144 10.98 -5.42 -8.29
C LYS A 144 9.89 -6.46 -8.06
N ARG A 145 8.83 -6.45 -8.88
CA ARG A 145 7.73 -7.41 -8.81
C ARG A 145 8.28 -8.83 -8.96
N CYS A 146 8.42 -9.55 -7.85
CA CYS A 146 8.73 -10.97 -7.88
C CYS A 146 7.48 -11.71 -8.38
N LYS A 147 7.41 -12.00 -9.68
CA LYS A 147 6.46 -12.97 -10.21
C LYS A 147 6.64 -14.27 -9.42
N SER A 148 5.60 -14.75 -8.75
CA SER A 148 5.64 -16.08 -8.12
C SER A 148 5.86 -17.10 -9.24
N GLN A 149 7.05 -17.68 -9.33
CA GLN A 149 7.40 -18.58 -10.43
C GLN A 149 6.66 -19.92 -10.43
N ASN A 150 5.63 -20.10 -9.62
CA ASN A 150 4.86 -21.34 -9.60
C ASN A 150 3.39 -21.04 -9.34
N SER A 151 2.52 -21.84 -9.99
CA SER A 151 1.07 -21.99 -9.75
C SER A 151 0.73 -22.52 -8.35
N ALA A 152 1.63 -22.33 -7.36
CA ALA A 152 1.40 -22.73 -6.00
C ALA A 152 0.34 -21.82 -5.37
N TRP A 153 -0.73 -22.44 -4.89
CA TRP A 153 -1.78 -21.77 -4.16
C TRP A 153 -1.18 -20.91 -3.03
N SER A 154 -1.49 -19.62 -3.07
CA SER A 154 -1.16 -18.65 -2.02
C SER A 154 -2.48 -18.27 -1.34
N ALA A 155 -2.47 -18.12 -0.02
CA ALA A 155 -3.62 -17.54 0.67
C ALA A 155 -3.97 -16.17 0.07
N PRO A 156 -5.26 -15.79 -0.01
CA PRO A 156 -5.67 -14.45 -0.41
C PRO A 156 -4.89 -13.40 0.40
N ARG A 157 -4.26 -12.47 -0.30
CA ARG A 157 -3.41 -11.42 0.25
C ARG A 157 -4.16 -10.11 0.22
N GLU A 158 -5.09 -9.94 1.13
CA GLU A 158 -5.70 -8.64 1.36
C GLU A 158 -5.05 -8.10 2.63
N HIS A 159 -4.34 -6.98 2.48
CA HIS A 159 -3.95 -6.22 3.66
C HIS A 159 -5.25 -5.78 4.34
N PRO A 160 -5.38 -5.93 5.65
CA PRO A 160 -6.61 -5.58 6.35
C PRO A 160 -6.97 -4.09 6.23
N GLU A 161 -6.00 -3.22 5.93
CA GLU A 161 -6.22 -1.87 5.40
C GLU A 161 -5.74 -1.80 3.93
N THR A 162 -6.43 -2.48 3.02
CA THR A 162 -6.09 -2.38 1.61
C THR A 162 -6.45 -0.98 1.10
N ILE A 163 -5.47 -0.29 0.51
CA ILE A 163 -5.69 0.97 -0.20
C ILE A 163 -6.06 0.74 -1.68
N PHE A 164 -6.06 -0.52 -2.12
CA PHE A 164 -6.50 -0.88 -3.46
C PHE A 164 -8.02 -0.81 -3.54
N VAL A 165 -8.51 -0.14 -4.57
CA VAL A 165 -9.92 -0.11 -4.92
C VAL A 165 -10.40 -1.54 -5.20
N PRO A 166 -11.54 -1.98 -4.62
CA PRO A 166 -12.12 -3.28 -4.91
C PRO A 166 -12.31 -3.51 -6.40
N VAL A 167 -12.20 -4.77 -6.85
CA VAL A 167 -12.30 -5.09 -8.28
C VAL A 167 -13.69 -4.73 -8.81
N GLU A 168 -14.71 -4.90 -7.98
CA GLU A 168 -16.10 -4.54 -8.28
C GLU A 168 -16.23 -3.04 -8.58
N ASP A 169 -15.62 -2.19 -7.75
CA ASP A 169 -15.66 -0.74 -7.91
C ASP A 169 -14.88 -0.29 -9.16
N VAL A 170 -13.77 -0.98 -9.47
CA VAL A 170 -13.00 -0.75 -10.71
C VAL A 170 -13.84 -1.10 -11.94
N GLU A 171 -14.62 -2.18 -11.89
CA GLU A 171 -15.53 -2.58 -12.99
C GLU A 171 -16.66 -1.56 -13.18
N VAL A 172 -17.28 -1.08 -12.11
CA VAL A 172 -18.31 -0.04 -12.16
C VAL A 172 -17.76 1.26 -12.74
N MET A 173 -16.56 1.69 -12.30
CA MET A 173 -15.91 2.86 -12.84
C MET A 173 -15.57 2.68 -14.33
N LYS A 174 -15.13 1.48 -14.72
CA LYS A 174 -14.86 1.15 -16.13
C LYS A 174 -16.11 1.30 -17.00
N GLU A 175 -17.25 0.75 -16.58
CA GLU A 175 -18.52 0.92 -17.31
C GLU A 175 -18.95 2.39 -17.41
N THR A 176 -18.75 3.16 -16.33
CA THR A 176 -19.03 4.59 -16.30
C THR A 176 -18.16 5.35 -17.32
N VAL A 177 -16.87 5.02 -17.40
CA VAL A 177 -15.94 5.62 -18.37
C VAL A 177 -16.28 5.19 -19.80
N GLU A 178 -16.67 3.94 -20.03
CA GLU A 178 -17.04 3.44 -21.35
C GLU A 178 -18.33 4.09 -21.88
N THR A 179 -19.30 4.36 -21.01
CA THR A 179 -20.54 5.06 -21.36
C THR A 179 -20.36 6.57 -21.55
N ALA A 180 -19.43 7.18 -20.82
CA ALA A 180 -19.08 8.59 -20.98
C ALA A 180 -18.16 8.85 -22.17
N HIS A 181 -17.48 7.83 -22.69
CA HIS A 181 -16.60 7.99 -23.84
C HIS A 181 -17.42 8.37 -25.07
N PRO A 182 -17.16 9.53 -25.72
CA PRO A 182 -17.77 9.83 -27.00
C PRO A 182 -17.45 8.69 -27.96
N THR A 183 -18.45 8.20 -28.68
CA THR A 183 -18.27 7.14 -29.68
C THR A 183 -17.13 7.55 -30.59
N LYS A 184 -16.04 6.77 -30.58
CA LYS A 184 -14.93 6.94 -31.52
C LYS A 184 -15.55 6.98 -32.92
N LYS A 185 -15.57 8.17 -33.54
CA LYS A 185 -15.83 8.25 -34.98
C LYS A 185 -14.80 7.31 -35.59
N LYS A 186 -15.26 6.27 -36.30
CA LYS A 186 -14.37 5.42 -37.08
C LYS A 186 -13.44 6.35 -37.85
N HIS A 187 -12.14 6.28 -37.60
CA HIS A 187 -11.16 6.83 -38.51
C HIS A 187 -11.35 6.09 -39.84
N THR A 188 -12.16 6.68 -40.72
CA THR A 188 -11.94 6.52 -42.16
C THR A 188 -10.48 6.92 -42.38
N LYS A 189 -9.69 6.02 -42.97
CA LYS A 189 -8.29 6.26 -43.34
C LYS A 189 -8.15 7.69 -43.87
N PRO A 190 -7.31 8.56 -43.27
CA PRO A 190 -7.09 9.87 -43.81
C PRO A 190 -6.39 9.70 -45.15
N THR A 191 -6.98 10.20 -46.22
CA THR A 191 -6.35 10.21 -47.54
C THR A 191 -5.36 11.36 -47.73
N GLU A 192 -5.19 12.28 -46.76
CA GLU A 192 -4.24 13.38 -46.86
C GLU A 192 -3.72 13.81 -45.47
N ASP A 193 -2.42 14.15 -45.39
CA ASP A 193 -1.69 14.61 -44.19
C ASP A 193 -2.28 15.91 -43.61
N GLY A 194 -3.35 15.77 -42.83
CA GLY A 194 -3.98 16.88 -42.11
C GLY A 194 -3.27 17.22 -40.79
N PHE A 195 -3.47 18.45 -40.34
CA PHE A 195 -3.24 18.87 -38.95
C PHE A 195 -4.57 18.82 -38.20
N GLU A 196 -4.56 18.32 -36.96
CA GLU A 196 -5.76 18.39 -36.11
C GLU A 196 -6.04 19.84 -35.68
N PRO A 197 -7.32 20.25 -35.54
CA PRO A 197 -7.67 21.62 -35.16
C PRO A 197 -7.06 22.00 -33.81
N GLY A 198 -6.16 23.00 -33.81
CA GLY A 198 -5.47 23.47 -32.60
C GLY A 198 -4.09 22.86 -32.36
N MET A 199 -3.66 21.88 -33.17
CA MET A 199 -2.32 21.30 -33.12
C MET A 199 -1.42 21.79 -34.26
N LYS A 200 -0.12 21.94 -33.95
CA LYS A 200 0.93 22.29 -34.93
C LYS A 200 1.69 21.07 -35.45
N VAL A 201 1.23 19.86 -35.10
CA VAL A 201 1.85 18.58 -35.46
C VAL A 201 0.87 17.83 -36.34
N SER A 202 1.36 17.22 -37.43
CA SER A 202 0.52 16.47 -38.35
C SER A 202 0.01 15.20 -37.70
N SER A 203 -1.18 14.76 -38.10
CA SER A 203 -1.79 13.54 -37.58
C SER A 203 -0.91 12.31 -37.81
N ALA A 204 -0.16 12.25 -38.92
CA ALA A 204 0.76 11.15 -39.21
C ALA A 204 1.88 11.00 -38.17
N ILE A 205 2.43 12.11 -37.66
CA ILE A 205 3.48 12.06 -36.63
C ILE A 205 2.89 11.64 -35.27
N LEU A 206 1.65 12.04 -34.98
CA LEU A 206 0.95 11.63 -33.76
C LEU A 206 0.63 10.13 -33.79
N ASP A 207 0.20 9.61 -34.94
CA ASP A 207 -0.09 8.20 -35.15
C ASP A 207 1.19 7.35 -35.04
N GLU A 208 2.28 7.76 -35.68
CA GLU A 208 3.59 7.07 -35.58
C GLU A 208 4.12 7.05 -34.14
N CYS A 209 3.93 8.15 -33.40
CA CYS A 209 4.31 8.25 -31.99
C CYS A 209 3.45 7.33 -31.10
N PHE A 210 2.14 7.28 -31.35
CA PHE A 210 1.21 6.38 -30.66
C PHE A 210 1.56 4.90 -30.91
N ASP A 211 1.84 4.53 -32.16
CA ASP A 211 2.23 3.17 -32.53
C ASP A 211 3.57 2.78 -31.89
N SER A 212 4.53 3.71 -31.85
CA SER A 212 5.82 3.50 -31.17
C SER A 212 5.66 3.27 -29.66
N PHE A 213 4.76 4.03 -29.01
CA PHE A 213 4.46 3.85 -27.58
C PHE A 213 3.78 2.50 -27.31
N ALA A 214 2.78 2.14 -28.11
CA ALA A 214 2.07 0.86 -27.97
C ALA A 214 3.00 -0.35 -28.21
N ALA A 215 3.92 -0.26 -29.17
CA ALA A 215 4.91 -1.29 -29.42
C ALA A 215 5.88 -1.46 -28.24
N ALA A 216 6.31 -0.36 -27.60
CA ALA A 216 7.23 -0.40 -26.47
C ALA A 216 6.62 -0.99 -25.20
N ASP A 217 5.32 -0.76 -24.93
CA ASP A 217 4.62 -1.26 -23.74
C ASP A 217 4.24 -2.76 -23.85
N SER A 218 4.23 -3.29 -25.08
CA SER A 218 3.87 -4.69 -25.35
C SER A 218 5.00 -5.72 -25.12
N ASN A 219 6.18 -5.29 -24.65
CA ASN A 219 7.41 -6.09 -24.52
C ASN A 219 7.89 -6.20 -23.06
#